data_AF-A0AAD6X5U9-F1
#
_entry.id   AF-A0AAD6X5U9-F1
#
_cell.length_a   1.000
_cell.length_b   1.000
_cell.length_c   1.000
_cell.angle_alpha   90.00
_cell.angle_beta   90.00
_cell.angle_gamma   90.00
#
_symmetry.space_group_name_H-M   'P 1'
#
loop_
_entity.id
_entity.type
_entity.pdbx_description
1 polymer ?
#
loop_
_entity_poly.entity_id
_entity_poly.type
_entity_poly.pdbx_seq_one_letter_code
_entity_poly.pdbx_strand_id
1 'polypeptide(L)'
;MLAAYVTSFAAIVLSFVVHVHATVSATVPISFPCAAYQPSTEHGVTHSHPRFMVVGALSLMFVVSALALRRAEWEDPAAIDAVLRLMPTLPHLKEIVVAFFRGALATWIRFSSEFAPGGLIDEASATERQLAWMPATNDANEGSLGQLRVVMLDHPTLTLHQFNAAVMYNQNDTQDFMDALFEWPDHLYIMRLARKEDASGIERKCKAELAEFRIRLAAMKKAKEVAKHQKEIDDLRILVKVPLVSTVTEIYTTVRDVSLTVKKLHQQLDAFRLRGVPEIKANSTYARKADKQAAVEAALKKYRSSPESYPIPAAVLTKLSVPQIRPETQVVEEWGDEEDVEMEE
;
A
#
# COMPACT_ATOMS: atom_id res chain seq x y z
N MET A 1 32.08 -10.04 -1.02
CA MET A 1 31.13 -8.93 -0.81
C MET A 1 30.20 -8.72 -1.99
N LEU A 2 30.64 -8.23 -3.17
CA LEU A 2 29.73 -7.96 -4.31
C LEU A 2 28.74 -9.10 -4.60
N ALA A 3 29.20 -10.35 -4.63
CA ALA A 3 28.36 -11.53 -4.90
C ALA A 3 27.20 -11.75 -3.88
N ALA A 4 27.34 -11.29 -2.63
CA ALA A 4 26.32 -11.44 -1.59
C ALA A 4 25.23 -10.34 -1.67
N TYR A 5 25.63 -9.11 -1.99
CA TYR A 5 24.70 -8.02 -2.33
C TYR A 5 23.83 -8.37 -3.54
N VAL A 6 24.42 -9.10 -4.49
CA VAL A 6 23.81 -9.49 -5.75
C VAL A 6 22.79 -10.63 -5.57
N THR A 7 22.92 -11.49 -4.56
CA THR A 7 21.87 -12.50 -4.26
C THR A 7 20.61 -11.88 -3.64
N SER A 8 20.73 -10.85 -2.79
CA SER A 8 19.57 -10.16 -2.20
C SER A 8 18.77 -9.36 -3.24
N PHE A 9 19.43 -8.90 -4.31
CA PHE A 9 18.79 -8.19 -5.42
C PHE A 9 17.70 -9.01 -6.12
N ALA A 10 17.92 -10.30 -6.37
CA ALA A 10 16.97 -11.15 -7.08
C ALA A 10 15.69 -11.42 -6.25
N ALA A 11 15.85 -11.65 -4.95
CA ALA A 11 14.75 -12.01 -4.05
C ALA A 11 13.78 -10.85 -3.77
N ILE A 12 14.30 -9.63 -3.62
CA ILE A 12 13.49 -8.44 -3.35
C ILE A 12 12.57 -8.13 -4.55
N VAL A 13 13.08 -8.31 -5.78
CA VAL A 13 12.27 -8.15 -7.01
C VAL A 13 11.22 -9.25 -7.13
N LEU A 14 11.57 -10.49 -6.79
CA LEU A 14 10.64 -11.63 -6.79
C LEU A 14 9.46 -11.40 -5.84
N SER A 15 9.75 -11.00 -4.59
CA SER A 15 8.75 -10.70 -3.57
C SER A 15 7.78 -9.58 -3.99
N PHE A 16 8.30 -8.51 -4.59
CA PHE A 16 7.48 -7.40 -5.08
C PHE A 16 6.52 -7.82 -6.21
N VAL A 17 6.97 -8.67 -7.14
CA VAL A 17 6.14 -9.19 -8.25
C VAL A 17 5.05 -10.15 -7.74
N VAL A 18 5.38 -11.03 -6.79
CA VAL A 18 4.40 -11.93 -6.14
C VAL A 18 3.31 -11.13 -5.43
N HIS A 19 3.67 -10.04 -4.73
CA HIS A 19 2.70 -9.17 -4.04
C HIS A 19 1.74 -8.45 -5.00
N VAL A 20 2.23 -8.02 -6.17
CA VAL A 20 1.40 -7.42 -7.23
C VAL A 20 0.48 -8.47 -7.88
N HIS A 21 0.94 -9.70 -8.08
CA HIS A 21 0.11 -10.77 -8.64
C HIS A 21 -1.03 -11.20 -7.68
N ALA A 22 -0.73 -11.30 -6.38
CA ALA A 22 -1.71 -11.66 -5.34
C ALA A 22 -2.81 -10.60 -5.19
N THR A 23 -2.45 -9.31 -5.24
CA THR A 23 -3.41 -8.19 -5.14
C THR A 23 -4.33 -8.08 -6.35
N VAL A 24 -3.85 -8.41 -7.57
CA VAL A 24 -4.71 -8.48 -8.76
C VAL A 24 -5.67 -9.67 -8.70
N SER A 25 -5.22 -10.86 -8.27
CA SER A 25 -6.09 -12.05 -8.16
C SER A 25 -7.21 -11.90 -7.13
N ALA A 26 -7.00 -11.13 -6.05
CA ALA A 26 -7.98 -10.95 -4.99
C ALA A 26 -9.23 -10.13 -5.37
N THR A 27 -9.28 -9.53 -6.57
CA THR A 27 -10.35 -8.59 -6.96
C THR A 27 -11.42 -9.16 -7.90
N VAL A 28 -11.30 -10.41 -8.39
CA VAL A 28 -12.33 -11.06 -9.23
C VAL A 28 -12.46 -12.55 -8.88
N PRO A 29 -13.59 -13.01 -8.33
CA PRO A 29 -13.83 -14.44 -8.09
C PRO A 29 -14.20 -15.15 -9.40
N ILE A 30 -13.26 -15.89 -9.99
CA ILE A 30 -13.54 -16.74 -11.15
C ILE A 30 -14.09 -18.08 -10.65
N SER A 31 -15.40 -18.30 -10.82
CA SER A 31 -16.03 -19.60 -10.56
C SER A 31 -16.03 -20.44 -11.83
N PHE A 32 -15.41 -21.62 -11.79
CA PHE A 32 -15.51 -22.62 -12.85
C PHE A 32 -16.29 -23.85 -12.34
N PRO A 33 -17.41 -24.24 -12.98
CA PRO A 33 -18.04 -25.53 -12.73
C PRO A 33 -17.26 -26.65 -13.44
N CYS A 34 -17.18 -27.81 -12.81
CA CYS A 34 -16.51 -28.99 -13.33
C CYS A 34 -17.34 -29.67 -14.44
N ALA A 35 -16.79 -29.83 -15.64
CA ALA A 35 -17.33 -30.69 -16.70
C ALA A 35 -16.19 -31.21 -17.60
N ALA A 36 -16.34 -32.43 -18.11
CA ALA A 36 -15.28 -33.15 -18.82
C ALA A 36 -15.03 -32.61 -20.25
N TYR A 37 -13.77 -32.69 -20.70
CA TYR A 37 -13.33 -32.29 -22.05
C TYR A 37 -13.19 -33.51 -22.98
N GLN A 38 -13.86 -33.46 -24.13
CA GLN A 38 -13.52 -34.26 -25.32
C GLN A 38 -13.20 -33.30 -26.47
N PRO A 39 -12.23 -33.61 -27.34
CA PRO A 39 -11.80 -32.69 -28.39
C PRO A 39 -12.62 -32.85 -29.68
N SER A 40 -13.11 -31.73 -30.23
CA SER A 40 -13.53 -31.63 -31.62
C SER A 40 -13.03 -30.33 -32.22
N THR A 41 -12.42 -30.43 -33.41
CA THR A 41 -11.86 -29.33 -34.19
C THR A 41 -12.94 -28.45 -34.81
N GLU A 42 -12.87 -27.13 -34.66
CA GLU A 42 -13.28 -26.19 -35.71
C GLU A 42 -12.72 -24.77 -35.48
N HIS A 43 -12.72 -23.94 -36.53
CA HIS A 43 -12.07 -22.62 -36.54
C HIS A 43 -12.91 -21.53 -35.88
N GLY A 44 -12.29 -20.68 -35.05
CA GLY A 44 -12.93 -19.51 -34.46
C GLY A 44 -11.94 -18.39 -34.17
N VAL A 45 -12.07 -17.25 -34.86
CA VAL A 45 -11.26 -16.05 -34.61
C VAL A 45 -11.70 -15.40 -33.29
N THR A 46 -10.81 -15.34 -32.30
CA THR A 46 -11.06 -14.64 -31.04
C THR A 46 -10.23 -13.35 -30.95
N HIS A 47 -10.91 -12.20 -30.93
CA HIS A 47 -10.29 -10.92 -30.57
C HIS A 47 -9.63 -11.01 -29.18
N SER A 48 -8.34 -10.72 -29.09
CA SER A 48 -7.60 -10.73 -27.83
C SER A 48 -7.93 -9.50 -26.98
N HIS A 49 -8.53 -9.74 -25.80
CA HIS A 49 -8.84 -8.71 -24.82
C HIS A 49 -7.53 -8.14 -24.21
N PRO A 50 -7.41 -6.81 -23.96
CA PRO A 50 -6.19 -6.18 -23.43
C PRO A 50 -5.64 -6.72 -22.09
N ARG A 51 -6.38 -7.58 -21.38
CA ARG A 51 -5.89 -8.25 -20.16
C ARG A 51 -4.82 -9.33 -20.44
N PHE A 52 -4.85 -9.99 -21.60
CA PHE A 52 -3.83 -10.99 -21.95
C PHE A 52 -2.42 -10.39 -22.12
N MET A 53 -2.34 -9.12 -22.53
CA MET A 53 -1.06 -8.43 -22.73
C MET A 53 -0.34 -8.13 -21.40
N VAL A 54 -1.08 -7.92 -20.31
CA VAL A 54 -0.49 -7.61 -18.98
C VAL A 54 0.14 -8.86 -18.36
N VAL A 55 -0.50 -10.02 -18.50
CA VAL A 55 0.04 -11.30 -18.02
C VAL A 55 1.27 -11.71 -18.84
N GLY A 56 1.26 -11.51 -20.16
CA GLY A 56 2.44 -11.72 -21.01
C GLY A 56 3.62 -10.80 -20.65
N ALA A 57 3.36 -9.53 -20.33
CA ALA A 57 4.40 -8.59 -19.87
C ALA A 57 4.98 -8.97 -18.50
N LEU A 58 4.19 -9.54 -17.60
CA LEU A 58 4.67 -10.08 -16.32
C LEU A 58 5.51 -11.35 -16.49
N SER A 59 5.15 -12.23 -17.44
CA SER A 59 5.99 -13.40 -17.77
C SER A 59 7.37 -13.01 -18.31
N LEU A 60 7.48 -11.85 -18.97
CA LEU A 60 8.77 -11.30 -19.39
C LEU A 60 9.61 -10.76 -18.22
N MET A 61 8.97 -10.28 -17.13
CA MET A 61 9.70 -9.76 -15.97
C MET A 61 10.47 -10.86 -15.23
N PHE A 62 9.91 -12.07 -15.14
CA PHE A 62 10.56 -13.20 -14.48
C PHE A 62 11.92 -13.47 -15.13
N VAL A 63 11.90 -13.58 -16.45
CA VAL A 63 13.10 -13.78 -17.27
C VAL A 63 14.10 -12.64 -17.08
N VAL A 64 13.69 -11.38 -17.30
CA VAL A 64 14.65 -10.25 -17.34
C VAL A 64 15.47 -10.07 -16.05
N SER A 65 14.95 -10.45 -14.88
CA SER A 65 15.65 -10.25 -13.59
C SER A 65 16.67 -11.33 -13.20
N ALA A 66 16.52 -12.60 -13.63
CA ALA A 66 17.40 -13.70 -13.18
C ALA A 66 18.84 -13.66 -13.76
N LEU A 67 19.15 -12.66 -14.58
CA LEU A 67 19.72 -12.94 -15.89
C LEU A 67 20.63 -11.83 -16.39
N ALA A 68 20.29 -10.56 -16.13
CA ALA A 68 21.25 -9.46 -16.18
C ALA A 68 22.40 -9.61 -15.15
N LEU A 69 22.31 -10.62 -14.28
CA LEU A 69 23.03 -10.73 -13.02
C LEU A 69 24.01 -11.91 -12.95
N ARG A 70 23.74 -12.98 -13.71
CA ARG A 70 24.74 -13.98 -14.10
C ARG A 70 25.16 -13.63 -15.52
N ARG A 71 26.44 -13.76 -15.89
CA ARG A 71 26.87 -13.71 -17.31
C ARG A 71 26.43 -15.01 -18.02
N ALA A 72 25.13 -15.18 -18.16
CA ALA A 72 24.47 -16.37 -18.69
C ALA A 72 23.45 -15.96 -19.76
N GLU A 73 22.98 -16.96 -20.52
CA GLU A 73 21.91 -16.78 -21.50
C GLU A 73 20.58 -16.44 -20.82
N TRP A 74 19.57 -16.08 -21.62
CA TRP A 74 18.28 -15.72 -21.04
C TRP A 74 17.63 -16.95 -20.37
N GLU A 75 17.03 -16.78 -19.17
CA GLU A 75 16.43 -17.88 -18.40
C GLU A 75 15.32 -18.58 -19.21
N ASP A 76 14.59 -17.81 -20.01
CA ASP A 76 13.83 -18.28 -21.16
C ASP A 76 14.17 -17.39 -22.38
N PRO A 77 15.07 -17.82 -23.28
CA PRO A 77 15.38 -17.08 -24.51
C PRO A 77 14.18 -17.02 -25.47
N ALA A 78 13.29 -18.02 -25.44
CA ALA A 78 12.14 -18.08 -26.31
C ALA A 78 11.08 -17.02 -25.93
N ALA A 79 10.92 -16.70 -24.64
CA ALA A 79 10.10 -15.59 -24.18
C ALA A 79 10.64 -14.23 -24.66
N ILE A 80 11.97 -14.03 -24.60
CA ILE A 80 12.62 -12.81 -25.11
C ILE A 80 12.44 -12.70 -26.63
N ASP A 81 12.69 -13.78 -27.37
CA ASP A 81 12.46 -13.82 -28.82
C ASP A 81 11.00 -13.61 -29.21
N ALA A 82 10.04 -14.07 -28.39
CA ALA A 82 8.63 -13.84 -28.60
C ALA A 82 8.27 -12.35 -28.44
N VAL A 83 8.80 -11.68 -27.42
CA VAL A 83 8.58 -10.24 -27.24
C VAL A 83 9.32 -9.39 -28.28
N LEU A 84 10.53 -9.76 -28.68
CA LEU A 84 11.24 -9.09 -29.77
C LEU A 84 10.47 -9.22 -31.11
N ARG A 85 9.87 -10.38 -31.37
CA ARG A 85 8.96 -10.58 -32.53
C ARG A 85 7.68 -9.75 -32.43
N LEU A 86 7.12 -9.56 -31.24
CA LEU A 86 5.92 -8.76 -31.03
C LEU A 86 6.19 -7.24 -30.97
N MET A 87 7.42 -6.80 -30.63
CA MET A 87 7.79 -5.39 -30.46
C MET A 87 7.28 -4.45 -31.57
N PRO A 88 7.32 -4.77 -32.88
CA PRO A 88 6.78 -3.89 -33.93
C PRO A 88 5.26 -3.65 -33.83
N THR A 89 4.53 -4.56 -33.20
CA THR A 89 3.07 -4.48 -32.99
C THR A 89 2.69 -3.83 -31.65
N LEU A 90 3.68 -3.46 -30.83
CA LEU A 90 3.50 -2.96 -29.46
C LEU A 90 4.00 -1.51 -29.34
N PRO A 91 3.24 -0.51 -29.85
CA PRO A 91 3.70 0.87 -30.01
C PRO A 91 3.98 1.63 -28.70
N HIS A 92 3.72 1.02 -27.54
CA HIS A 92 3.97 1.59 -26.21
C HIS A 92 4.94 0.76 -25.36
N LEU A 93 5.48 -0.34 -25.87
CA LEU A 93 6.37 -1.22 -25.11
C LEU A 93 7.62 -0.48 -24.66
N LYS A 94 8.20 0.35 -25.55
CA LYS A 94 9.40 1.13 -25.27
C LYS A 94 9.15 2.16 -24.16
N GLU A 95 8.05 2.89 -24.23
CA GLU A 95 7.66 3.93 -23.27
C GLU A 95 7.42 3.33 -21.89
N ILE A 96 6.71 2.19 -21.82
CA ILE A 96 6.43 1.45 -20.58
C ILE A 96 7.74 0.93 -19.96
N VAL A 97 8.61 0.31 -20.75
CA VAL A 97 9.91 -0.21 -20.27
C VAL A 97 10.82 0.92 -19.78
N VAL A 98 10.86 2.06 -20.47
CA VAL A 98 11.62 3.25 -20.03
C VAL A 98 11.02 3.86 -18.75
N ALA A 99 9.69 3.93 -18.63
CA ALA A 99 9.03 4.41 -17.41
C ALA A 99 9.32 3.48 -16.21
N PHE A 100 9.27 2.16 -16.43
CA PHE A 100 9.64 1.15 -15.44
C PHE A 100 11.09 1.33 -14.97
N PHE A 101 12.06 1.39 -15.87
CA PHE A 101 13.47 1.55 -15.48
C PHE A 101 13.75 2.88 -14.76
N ARG A 102 13.02 3.95 -15.06
CA ARG A 102 13.12 5.22 -14.30
C ARG A 102 12.58 5.09 -12.87
N GLY A 103 11.45 4.42 -12.68
CA GLY A 103 10.90 4.15 -11.35
C GLY A 103 11.77 3.19 -10.53
N ALA A 104 12.30 2.15 -11.19
CA ALA A 104 13.25 1.22 -10.59
C ALA A 104 14.55 1.93 -10.17
N LEU A 105 15.10 2.82 -11.00
CA LEU A 105 16.30 3.59 -10.67
C LEU A 105 16.10 4.50 -9.45
N ALA A 106 14.97 5.22 -9.36
CA ALA A 106 14.68 6.06 -8.20
C ALA A 106 14.57 5.24 -6.89
N THR A 107 13.93 4.06 -6.97
CA THR A 107 13.82 3.12 -5.85
C THR A 107 15.20 2.55 -5.47
N TRP A 108 16.01 2.23 -6.47
CA TRP A 108 17.36 1.69 -6.30
C TRP A 108 18.29 2.68 -5.60
N ILE A 109 18.24 3.96 -5.98
CA ILE A 109 19.03 5.02 -5.32
C ILE A 109 18.72 5.04 -3.81
N ARG A 110 17.44 5.12 -3.44
CA ARG A 110 17.00 5.13 -2.03
C ARG A 110 17.37 3.85 -1.27
N PHE A 111 17.26 2.68 -1.92
CA PHE A 111 17.68 1.43 -1.29
C PHE A 111 19.22 1.37 -1.12
N SER A 112 19.97 1.88 -2.09
CA SER A 112 21.45 1.84 -2.06
C SER A 112 22.09 2.85 -1.12
N SER A 113 21.41 3.95 -0.77
CA SER A 113 21.95 4.97 0.15
C SER A 113 22.17 4.43 1.57
N GLU A 114 21.36 3.47 2.03
CA GLU A 114 21.55 2.81 3.32
C GLU A 114 22.87 2.00 3.39
N PHE A 115 23.40 1.58 2.23
CA PHE A 115 24.66 0.83 2.08
C PHE A 115 25.84 1.68 1.56
N ALA A 116 25.65 3.00 1.40
CA ALA A 116 26.75 3.91 1.07
C ALA A 116 27.72 4.03 2.28
N PRO A 117 28.98 4.45 2.08
CA PRO A 117 29.88 4.73 3.20
C PRO A 117 29.28 5.79 4.14
N GLY A 118 29.17 5.48 5.43
CA GLY A 118 28.44 6.31 6.41
C GLY A 118 26.91 6.22 6.31
N GLY A 119 26.38 5.23 5.60
CA GLY A 119 24.97 4.86 5.60
C GLY A 119 24.63 3.91 6.75
N LEU A 120 23.35 3.83 7.12
CA LEU A 120 22.86 3.10 8.29
C LEU A 120 23.34 1.62 8.37
N ILE A 121 23.51 0.93 7.23
CA ILE A 121 23.94 -0.46 7.18
C ILE A 121 25.48 -0.60 7.15
N ASP A 122 26.19 0.42 6.69
CA ASP A 122 27.66 0.50 6.75
C ASP A 122 28.14 0.77 8.19
N GLU A 123 27.45 1.68 8.89
CA GLU A 123 27.73 2.02 10.30
C GLU A 123 27.25 0.95 11.30
N ALA A 124 26.32 0.08 10.91
CA ALA A 124 25.77 -0.96 11.78
C ALA A 124 26.88 -1.83 12.43
N SER A 125 26.79 -2.05 13.74
CA SER A 125 27.73 -2.88 14.48
C SER A 125 27.74 -4.34 14.00
N ALA A 126 28.76 -5.09 14.39
CA ALA A 126 28.80 -6.53 14.12
C ALA A 126 27.60 -7.27 14.75
N THR A 127 27.17 -6.84 15.94
CA THR A 127 26.01 -7.40 16.66
C THR A 127 24.71 -7.10 15.91
N GLU A 128 24.49 -5.87 15.47
CA GLU A 128 23.29 -5.49 14.71
C GLU A 128 23.23 -6.21 13.37
N ARG A 129 24.35 -6.32 12.65
CA ARG A 129 24.43 -7.10 11.41
C ARG A 129 24.19 -8.59 11.61
N GLN A 130 24.51 -9.14 12.78
CA GLN A 130 24.21 -10.53 13.13
C GLN A 130 22.73 -10.72 13.51
N LEU A 131 22.12 -9.75 14.21
CA LEU A 131 20.68 -9.76 14.55
C LEU A 131 19.79 -9.52 13.33
N ALA A 132 20.23 -8.65 12.41
CA ALA A 132 19.56 -8.36 11.15
C ALA A 132 19.87 -9.37 10.03
N TRP A 133 20.65 -10.42 10.32
CA TRP A 133 20.96 -11.45 9.32
C TRP A 133 19.68 -12.21 8.96
N MET A 134 19.27 -12.10 7.70
CA MET A 134 18.24 -12.93 7.09
C MET A 134 18.83 -13.63 5.85
N PRO A 135 18.32 -14.81 5.47
CA PRO A 135 18.64 -15.42 4.18
C PRO A 135 18.41 -14.42 3.04
N ALA A 136 19.36 -14.35 2.09
CA ALA A 136 19.27 -13.42 0.96
C ALA A 136 18.06 -13.68 0.06
N THR A 137 17.49 -14.89 0.11
CA THR A 137 16.23 -15.26 -0.54
C THR A 137 15.08 -15.28 0.46
N ASN A 138 14.11 -14.38 0.27
CA ASN A 138 12.87 -14.38 1.06
C ASN A 138 12.01 -15.63 0.79
N ASP A 139 12.30 -16.39 -0.27
CA ASP A 139 11.65 -17.64 -0.69
C ASP A 139 11.41 -18.62 0.48
N ALA A 140 12.36 -18.73 1.42
CA ALA A 140 12.21 -19.59 2.59
C ALA A 140 11.18 -19.05 3.60
N ASN A 141 11.14 -17.73 3.80
CA ASN A 141 10.17 -17.07 4.67
C ASN A 141 8.78 -17.04 4.02
N GLU A 142 8.70 -16.77 2.71
CA GLU A 142 7.46 -16.81 1.93
C GLU A 142 6.89 -18.22 1.85
N GLY A 143 7.76 -19.22 1.66
CA GLY A 143 7.41 -20.64 1.76
C GLY A 143 6.87 -21.00 3.14
N SER A 144 7.53 -20.54 4.21
CA SER A 144 7.10 -20.76 5.59
C SER A 144 5.75 -20.09 5.91
N LEU A 145 5.51 -18.88 5.41
CA LEU A 145 4.22 -18.18 5.52
C LEU A 145 3.13 -18.86 4.69
N GLY A 146 3.46 -19.38 3.50
CA GLY A 146 2.57 -20.19 2.69
C GLY A 146 2.18 -21.49 3.39
N GLN A 147 3.16 -22.20 3.97
CA GLN A 147 2.95 -23.41 4.77
C GLN A 147 2.09 -23.12 6.00
N LEU A 148 2.40 -22.08 6.78
CA LEU A 148 1.58 -21.63 7.92
C LEU A 148 0.12 -21.41 7.51
N ARG A 149 -0.10 -20.74 6.39
CA ARG A 149 -1.45 -20.48 5.87
C ARG A 149 -2.20 -21.76 5.50
N VAL A 150 -1.56 -22.71 4.81
CA VAL A 150 -2.18 -24.00 4.44
C VAL A 150 -2.50 -24.80 5.70
N VAL A 151 -1.52 -24.95 6.60
CA VAL A 151 -1.68 -25.73 7.84
C VAL A 151 -2.76 -25.13 8.76
N MET A 152 -2.88 -23.79 8.85
CA MET A 152 -3.97 -23.15 9.61
C MET A 152 -5.36 -23.27 8.96
N LEU A 153 -5.44 -23.51 7.65
CA LEU A 153 -6.71 -23.79 6.97
C LEU A 153 -7.17 -25.24 7.24
N ASP A 154 -6.25 -26.20 7.16
CA ASP A 154 -6.54 -27.62 7.40
C ASP A 154 -6.71 -27.92 8.90
N HIS A 155 -6.05 -27.16 9.77
CA HIS A 155 -6.09 -27.30 11.22
C HIS A 155 -6.42 -25.95 11.92
N PRO A 156 -7.67 -25.46 11.84
CA PRO A 156 -8.06 -24.16 12.39
C PRO A 156 -8.02 -24.07 13.92
N THR A 157 -7.89 -25.20 14.61
CA THR A 157 -7.65 -25.27 16.06
C THR A 157 -6.16 -25.23 16.43
N LEU A 158 -5.25 -25.44 15.47
CA LEU A 158 -3.81 -25.37 15.68
C LEU A 158 -3.41 -23.93 16.02
N THR A 159 -2.51 -23.80 16.98
CA THR A 159 -2.05 -22.50 17.44
C THR A 159 -0.71 -22.14 16.81
N LEU A 160 -0.37 -20.86 16.80
CA LEU A 160 0.94 -20.43 16.27
C LEU A 160 2.09 -21.05 17.07
N HIS A 161 1.93 -21.25 18.38
CA HIS A 161 2.96 -21.90 19.21
C HIS A 161 3.13 -23.38 18.84
N GLN A 162 2.04 -24.13 18.67
CA GLN A 162 2.08 -25.52 18.22
C GLN A 162 2.64 -25.65 16.79
N PHE A 163 2.27 -24.74 15.89
CA PHE A 163 2.85 -24.69 14.54
C PHE A 163 4.36 -24.46 14.59
N ASN A 164 4.83 -23.43 15.31
CA ASN A 164 6.25 -23.12 15.44
C ASN A 164 7.02 -24.29 16.06
N ALA A 165 6.47 -24.93 17.09
CA ALA A 165 7.06 -26.12 17.72
C ALA A 165 7.17 -27.29 16.73
N ALA A 166 6.13 -27.57 15.94
CA ALA A 166 6.16 -28.62 14.92
C ALA A 166 7.14 -28.33 13.78
N VAL A 167 7.23 -27.07 13.33
CA VAL A 167 8.21 -26.65 12.31
C VAL A 167 9.64 -26.80 12.85
N MET A 168 9.92 -26.33 14.07
CA MET A 168 11.24 -26.50 14.71
C MET A 168 11.59 -27.97 14.94
N TYR A 169 10.62 -28.80 15.35
CA TYR A 169 10.81 -30.24 15.54
C TYR A 169 11.31 -30.92 14.26
N ASN A 170 10.67 -30.59 13.13
CA ASN A 170 11.03 -31.12 11.81
C ASN A 170 12.32 -30.50 11.24
N GLN A 171 12.60 -29.22 11.50
CA GLN A 171 13.80 -28.53 10.99
C GLN A 171 15.09 -28.93 11.72
N ASN A 172 14.98 -29.34 12.98
CA ASN A 172 16.12 -29.71 13.83
C ASN A 172 16.33 -31.24 13.90
N ASP A 173 15.69 -32.02 13.02
CA ASP A 173 15.71 -33.49 13.00
C ASP A 173 15.49 -34.09 14.41
N THR A 174 14.54 -33.52 15.16
CA THR A 174 14.40 -33.80 16.61
C THR A 174 13.99 -35.26 16.85
N GLN A 175 13.28 -35.88 15.91
CA GLN A 175 12.95 -37.31 15.96
C GLN A 175 14.21 -38.18 15.99
N ASP A 176 15.16 -37.96 15.07
CA ASP A 176 16.41 -38.74 14.98
C ASP A 176 17.27 -38.56 16.24
N PHE A 177 17.31 -37.35 16.80
CA PHE A 177 17.95 -37.07 18.09
C PHE A 177 17.30 -37.85 19.23
N MET A 178 15.97 -37.88 19.28
CA MET A 178 15.21 -38.62 20.30
C MET A 178 15.45 -40.13 20.18
N ASP A 179 15.36 -40.69 18.97
CA ASP A 179 15.53 -42.13 18.73
C ASP A 179 16.97 -42.61 19.01
N ALA A 180 17.97 -41.73 18.87
CA ALA A 180 19.36 -42.05 19.14
C ALA A 180 19.76 -41.95 20.63
N LEU A 181 19.05 -41.15 21.44
CA LEU A 181 19.53 -40.75 22.77
C LEU A 181 18.51 -40.87 23.92
N PHE A 182 17.21 -40.99 23.66
CA PHE A 182 16.21 -41.05 24.73
C PHE A 182 15.85 -42.48 25.11
N GLU A 183 15.72 -42.70 26.41
CA GLU A 183 15.06 -43.88 26.94
C GLU A 183 13.60 -43.55 27.31
N TRP A 184 12.80 -44.58 27.57
CA TRP A 184 11.40 -44.43 27.99
C TRP A 184 11.16 -43.41 29.14
N PRO A 185 12.02 -43.30 30.18
CA PRO A 185 11.88 -42.27 31.20
C PRO A 185 11.96 -40.83 30.68
N ASP A 186 12.76 -40.56 29.64
CA ASP A 186 12.95 -39.21 29.09
C ASP A 186 11.72 -38.75 28.31
N HIS A 187 11.12 -39.66 27.53
CA HIS A 187 9.81 -39.40 26.91
C HIS A 187 8.74 -39.08 27.97
N LEU A 188 8.67 -39.84 29.06
CA LEU A 188 7.73 -39.57 30.16
C LEU A 188 8.01 -38.23 30.86
N TYR A 189 9.28 -37.82 30.97
CA TYR A 189 9.67 -36.53 31.51
C TYR A 189 9.22 -35.38 30.60
N ILE A 190 9.48 -35.46 29.30
CA ILE A 190 9.08 -34.43 28.33
C ILE A 190 7.56 -34.34 28.18
N MET A 191 6.84 -35.46 28.14
CA MET A 191 5.37 -35.47 28.19
C MET A 191 4.82 -34.76 29.46
N ARG A 192 5.54 -34.83 30.58
CA ARG A 192 5.18 -34.11 31.81
C ARG A 192 5.51 -32.62 31.73
N LEU A 193 6.59 -32.23 31.06
CA LEU A 193 6.92 -30.82 30.81
C LEU A 193 5.93 -30.18 29.84
N ALA A 194 5.64 -30.81 28.70
CA ALA A 194 4.67 -30.32 27.72
C ALA A 194 3.30 -30.01 28.37
N ARG A 195 2.79 -30.92 29.22
CA ARG A 195 1.55 -30.69 29.97
C ARG A 195 1.61 -29.53 30.96
N LYS A 196 2.80 -29.18 31.50
CA LYS A 196 2.97 -27.99 32.35
C LYS A 196 2.97 -26.71 31.51
N GLU A 197 3.62 -26.73 30.35
CA GLU A 197 3.62 -25.61 29.41
C GLU A 197 2.22 -25.36 28.85
N ASP A 198 1.48 -26.40 28.43
CA ASP A 198 0.07 -26.28 28.01
C ASP A 198 -0.80 -25.69 29.14
N ALA A 199 -0.56 -26.12 30.39
CA ALA A 199 -1.28 -25.63 31.57
C ALA A 199 -0.87 -24.20 32.00
N SER A 200 0.26 -23.67 31.52
CA SER A 200 0.72 -22.31 31.85
C SER A 200 -0.23 -21.22 31.33
N GLY A 201 -0.98 -21.51 30.27
CA GLY A 201 -1.87 -20.56 29.62
C GLY A 201 -1.18 -19.46 28.83
N ILE A 202 0.11 -19.60 28.47
CA ILE A 202 0.87 -18.63 27.64
C ILE A 202 0.07 -18.22 26.39
N GLU A 203 -0.51 -19.16 25.66
CA GLU A 203 -1.33 -18.85 24.49
C GLU A 203 -2.61 -18.08 24.82
N ARG A 204 -3.23 -18.35 25.97
CA ARG A 204 -4.44 -17.64 26.41
C ARG A 204 -4.10 -16.18 26.69
N LYS A 205 -2.94 -15.93 27.30
CA LYS A 205 -2.39 -14.58 27.51
C LYS A 205 -2.11 -13.89 26.17
N CYS A 206 -1.39 -14.54 25.26
CA CYS A 206 -1.09 -14.01 23.92
C CYS A 206 -2.37 -13.70 23.10
N LYS A 207 -3.38 -14.58 23.14
CA LYS A 207 -4.68 -14.36 22.49
C LYS A 207 -5.44 -13.18 23.11
N ALA A 208 -5.35 -12.97 24.43
CA ALA A 208 -5.94 -11.81 25.10
C ALA A 208 -5.24 -10.50 24.70
N GLU A 209 -3.91 -10.45 24.75
CA GLU A 209 -3.09 -9.29 24.33
C GLU A 209 -3.37 -8.90 22.87
N LEU A 210 -3.47 -9.88 21.97
CA LEU A 210 -3.83 -9.67 20.57
C LEU A 210 -5.27 -9.15 20.38
N ALA A 211 -6.22 -9.61 21.21
CA ALA A 211 -7.59 -9.11 21.20
C ALA A 211 -7.67 -7.66 21.70
N GLU A 212 -6.99 -7.33 22.80
CA GLU A 212 -6.88 -5.98 23.34
C GLU A 212 -6.22 -5.02 22.34
N PHE A 213 -5.14 -5.43 21.69
CA PHE A 213 -4.51 -4.66 20.61
C PHE A 213 -5.46 -4.41 19.44
N ARG A 214 -6.20 -5.43 18.99
CA ARG A 214 -7.21 -5.29 17.92
C ARG A 214 -8.35 -4.35 18.31
N ILE A 215 -8.79 -4.37 19.57
CA ILE A 215 -9.81 -3.45 20.11
C ILE A 215 -9.27 -2.01 20.11
N ARG A 216 -8.04 -1.78 20.59
CA ARG A 216 -7.37 -0.47 20.56
C ARG A 216 -7.24 0.06 19.12
N LEU A 217 -6.76 -0.77 18.20
CA LEU A 217 -6.62 -0.41 16.78
C LEU A 217 -7.97 -0.07 16.14
N ALA A 218 -9.04 -0.79 16.47
CA ALA A 218 -10.40 -0.49 15.99
C ALA A 218 -10.94 0.82 16.57
N ALA A 219 -10.67 1.12 17.85
CA ALA A 219 -11.03 2.40 18.47
C ALA A 219 -10.27 3.57 17.83
N MET A 220 -8.95 3.44 17.62
CA MET A 220 -8.12 4.44 16.93
C MET A 220 -8.60 4.72 15.50
N LYS A 221 -8.93 3.68 14.73
CA LYS A 221 -9.50 3.83 13.37
C LYS A 221 -10.82 4.60 13.38
N LYS A 222 -11.76 4.23 14.26
CA LYS A 222 -13.02 4.96 14.44
C LYS A 222 -12.82 6.41 14.86
N ALA A 223 -11.89 6.68 15.79
CA ALA A 223 -11.57 8.04 16.21
C ALA A 223 -10.99 8.88 15.04
N LYS A 224 -10.11 8.30 14.22
CA LYS A 224 -9.55 8.95 13.02
C LYS A 224 -10.62 9.21 11.95
N GLU A 225 -11.57 8.29 11.76
CA GLU A 225 -12.73 8.48 10.86
C GLU A 225 -13.67 9.58 11.36
N VAL A 226 -14.01 9.60 12.65
CA VAL A 226 -14.83 10.65 13.28
C VAL A 226 -14.13 12.01 13.18
N ALA A 227 -12.83 12.09 13.49
CA ALA A 227 -12.06 13.33 13.38
C ALA A 227 -12.01 13.85 11.92
N LYS A 228 -11.83 12.95 10.94
CA LYS A 228 -11.87 13.30 9.52
C LYS A 228 -13.24 13.84 9.12
N HIS A 229 -14.33 13.15 9.47
CA HIS A 229 -15.68 13.63 9.16
C HIS A 229 -16.04 14.93 9.89
N GLN A 230 -15.59 15.12 11.13
CA GLN A 230 -15.81 16.36 11.86
C GLN A 230 -15.07 17.53 11.17
N LYS A 231 -13.83 17.31 10.72
CA LYS A 231 -13.08 18.29 9.93
C LYS A 231 -13.77 18.61 8.60
N GLU A 232 -14.26 17.60 7.87
CA GLU A 232 -15.06 17.80 6.64
C GLU A 232 -16.32 18.64 6.90
N ILE A 233 -17.02 18.40 8.02
CA ILE A 233 -18.21 19.18 8.42
C ILE A 233 -17.83 20.62 8.78
N ASP A 234 -16.73 20.83 9.51
CA ASP A 234 -16.29 22.17 9.91
C ASP A 234 -15.73 23.00 8.75
N ASP A 235 -15.05 22.37 7.79
CA ASP A 235 -14.66 22.99 6.53
C ASP A 235 -15.91 23.42 5.72
N LEU A 236 -16.94 22.56 5.64
CA LEU A 236 -18.24 22.93 5.03
C LEU A 236 -18.94 24.08 5.79
N ARG A 237 -18.86 24.12 7.12
CA ARG A 237 -19.40 25.23 7.95
C ARG A 237 -18.72 26.55 7.64
N ILE A 238 -17.40 26.53 7.42
CA ILE A 238 -16.64 27.71 7.01
C ILE A 238 -17.10 28.14 5.63
N LEU A 239 -17.11 27.25 4.64
CA LEU A 239 -17.45 27.56 3.25
C LEU A 239 -18.87 28.13 3.06
N VAL A 240 -19.87 27.61 3.80
CA VAL A 240 -21.25 28.15 3.76
C VAL A 240 -21.33 29.57 4.33
N LYS A 241 -20.48 29.92 5.31
CA LYS A 241 -20.43 31.25 5.93
C LYS A 241 -19.60 32.28 5.16
N VAL A 242 -18.82 31.87 4.15
CA VAL A 242 -18.01 32.80 3.34
C VAL A 242 -18.95 33.76 2.59
N PRO A 243 -18.88 35.09 2.84
CA PRO A 243 -19.61 36.05 2.04
C PRO A 243 -19.00 36.07 0.63
N LEU A 244 -19.83 35.79 -0.38
CA LEU A 244 -19.38 35.83 -1.78
C LEU A 244 -19.11 37.26 -2.23
N VAL A 245 -18.06 37.42 -3.03
CA VAL A 245 -17.67 38.72 -3.60
C VAL A 245 -18.71 39.18 -4.64
N SER A 246 -19.67 40.00 -4.24
CA SER A 246 -19.74 41.33 -4.89
C SER A 246 -18.40 42.01 -4.66
N THR A 247 -17.81 42.81 -5.54
CA THR A 247 -17.99 43.05 -6.99
C THR A 247 -16.63 42.84 -7.69
N VAL A 248 -16.55 42.85 -9.03
CA VAL A 248 -15.27 42.67 -9.76
C VAL A 248 -14.16 43.61 -9.26
N THR A 249 -14.51 44.84 -8.87
CA THR A 249 -13.58 45.81 -8.25
C THR A 249 -12.95 45.29 -6.95
N GLU A 250 -13.72 44.61 -6.10
CA GLU A 250 -13.26 44.08 -4.80
C GLU A 250 -12.18 42.99 -4.99
N ILE A 251 -12.25 42.21 -6.09
CA ILE A 251 -11.27 41.16 -6.44
C ILE A 251 -9.86 41.72 -6.60
N TYR A 252 -9.73 42.95 -7.11
CA TYR A 252 -8.47 43.60 -7.45
C TYR A 252 -8.04 44.68 -6.43
N THR A 253 -8.76 44.84 -5.31
CA THR A 253 -8.39 45.80 -4.27
C THR A 253 -7.02 45.52 -3.67
N THR A 254 -6.18 46.56 -3.61
CA THR A 254 -4.85 46.55 -2.99
C THR A 254 -4.84 47.11 -1.56
N VAL A 255 -5.97 47.67 -1.10
CA VAL A 255 -6.15 48.17 0.27
C VAL A 255 -5.93 47.02 1.25
N ARG A 256 -4.96 47.17 2.16
CA ARG A 256 -4.40 46.07 2.98
C ARG A 256 -5.47 45.19 3.65
N ASP A 257 -6.46 45.84 4.26
CA ASP A 257 -7.50 45.17 5.08
C ASP A 257 -8.65 44.57 4.26
N VAL A 258 -8.94 45.16 3.09
CA VAL A 258 -10.00 44.70 2.16
C VAL A 258 -9.47 43.65 1.18
N SER A 259 -8.17 43.68 0.88
CA SER A 259 -7.55 42.86 -0.15
C SER A 259 -7.76 41.36 0.07
N LEU A 260 -8.07 40.65 -1.03
CA LEU A 260 -8.21 39.21 -1.00
C LEU A 260 -6.84 38.53 -0.95
N THR A 261 -6.51 37.98 0.22
CA THR A 261 -5.39 37.05 0.43
C THR A 261 -5.61 35.77 -0.39
N VAL A 262 -4.54 35.05 -0.74
CA VAL A 262 -4.64 33.77 -1.49
C VAL A 262 -5.58 32.76 -0.79
N LYS A 263 -5.55 32.69 0.55
CA LYS A 263 -6.48 31.86 1.35
C LYS A 263 -7.94 32.26 1.17
N LYS A 264 -8.25 33.56 1.13
CA LYS A 264 -9.61 34.07 0.86
C LYS A 264 -10.03 33.74 -0.59
N LEU A 265 -9.14 33.85 -1.56
CA LEU A 265 -9.43 33.48 -2.97
C LEU A 265 -9.72 31.98 -3.12
N HIS A 266 -8.99 31.09 -2.43
CA HIS A 266 -9.32 29.67 -2.37
C HIS A 266 -10.72 29.45 -1.79
N GLN A 267 -11.02 30.04 -0.63
CA GLN A 267 -12.34 29.96 0.01
C GLN A 267 -13.49 30.44 -0.89
N GLN A 268 -13.27 31.49 -1.71
CA GLN A 268 -14.26 31.93 -2.72
C GLN A 268 -14.46 30.88 -3.81
N LEU A 269 -13.38 30.33 -4.39
CA LEU A 269 -13.47 29.27 -5.39
C LEU A 269 -14.16 28.02 -4.84
N ASP A 270 -13.82 27.60 -3.61
CA ASP A 270 -14.46 26.47 -2.93
C ASP A 270 -15.95 26.74 -2.63
N ALA A 271 -16.32 27.95 -2.23
CA ALA A 271 -17.72 28.34 -2.04
C ALA A 271 -18.52 28.36 -3.35
N PHE A 272 -17.91 28.73 -4.48
CA PHE A 272 -18.55 28.61 -5.80
C PHE A 272 -18.63 27.16 -6.30
N ARG A 273 -17.62 26.31 -6.05
CA ARG A 273 -17.68 24.86 -6.30
C ARG A 273 -18.80 24.20 -5.51
N LEU A 274 -18.94 24.55 -4.23
CA LEU A 274 -20.00 24.05 -3.34
C LEU A 274 -21.42 24.34 -3.87
N ARG A 275 -21.58 25.46 -4.58
CA ARG A 275 -22.84 25.90 -5.21
C ARG A 275 -23.05 25.36 -6.63
N GLY A 276 -22.12 24.56 -7.15
CA GLY A 276 -22.22 23.94 -8.48
C GLY A 276 -21.95 24.87 -9.66
N VAL A 277 -21.24 26.00 -9.47
CA VAL A 277 -20.91 26.90 -10.59
C VAL A 277 -19.94 26.20 -11.56
N PRO A 278 -20.24 26.12 -12.88
CA PRO A 278 -19.50 25.28 -13.82
C PRO A 278 -18.13 25.84 -14.24
N GLU A 279 -17.23 24.91 -14.60
CA GLU A 279 -15.84 25.11 -15.07
C GLU A 279 -14.81 25.57 -14.01
N ILE A 280 -15.12 25.46 -12.72
CA ILE A 280 -14.15 25.76 -11.66
C ILE A 280 -13.25 24.54 -11.39
N LYS A 281 -12.00 24.58 -11.88
CA LYS A 281 -10.98 23.53 -11.65
C LYS A 281 -10.52 23.49 -10.20
N ALA A 282 -9.72 22.52 -9.79
CA ALA A 282 -9.19 22.42 -8.42
C ALA A 282 -8.24 23.60 -8.06
N ASN A 283 -8.11 23.92 -6.76
CA ASN A 283 -7.24 25.02 -6.30
C ASN A 283 -5.78 24.85 -6.74
N SER A 284 -5.28 23.61 -6.81
CA SER A 284 -3.93 23.26 -7.26
C SER A 284 -3.65 23.61 -8.74
N THR A 285 -4.68 23.71 -9.58
CA THR A 285 -4.51 24.08 -11.00
C THR A 285 -4.14 25.56 -11.18
N TYR A 286 -4.49 26.42 -10.21
CA TYR A 286 -4.21 27.85 -10.27
C TYR A 286 -2.93 28.14 -9.49
N ALA A 287 -1.78 28.19 -10.15
CA ALA A 287 -0.50 28.41 -9.47
C ALA A 287 -0.39 29.84 -8.89
N ARG A 288 -0.60 30.87 -9.70
CA ARG A 288 -0.34 32.27 -9.31
C ARG A 288 -1.56 32.90 -8.62
N LYS A 289 -1.40 34.10 -8.04
CA LYS A 289 -2.54 34.86 -7.46
C LYS A 289 -3.47 35.39 -8.55
N ALA A 290 -2.91 35.89 -9.66
CA ALA A 290 -3.67 36.43 -10.79
C ALA A 290 -4.63 35.39 -11.40
N ASP A 291 -4.16 34.15 -11.61
CA ASP A 291 -4.96 33.04 -12.14
C ASP A 291 -6.20 32.77 -11.26
N LYS A 292 -6.03 32.85 -9.94
CA LYS A 292 -7.14 32.70 -8.96
C LYS A 292 -8.10 33.88 -9.01
N GLN A 293 -7.62 35.11 -9.17
CA GLN A 293 -8.46 36.30 -9.33
C GLN A 293 -9.31 36.21 -10.60
N ALA A 294 -8.71 35.83 -11.73
CA ALA A 294 -9.41 35.63 -12.99
C ALA A 294 -10.45 34.49 -12.91
N ALA A 295 -10.14 33.40 -12.21
CA ALA A 295 -11.08 32.31 -11.97
C ALA A 295 -12.27 32.73 -11.08
N VAL A 296 -12.03 33.50 -10.02
CA VAL A 296 -13.08 34.08 -9.16
C VAL A 296 -13.94 35.06 -9.97
N GLU A 297 -13.36 35.90 -10.83
CA GLU A 297 -14.10 36.82 -11.69
C GLU A 297 -14.99 36.06 -12.69
N ALA A 298 -14.48 35.02 -13.35
CA ALA A 298 -15.24 34.19 -14.28
C ALA A 298 -16.40 33.47 -13.57
N ALA A 299 -16.16 32.89 -12.39
CA ALA A 299 -17.20 32.27 -11.57
C ALA A 299 -18.26 33.29 -11.13
N LEU A 300 -17.85 34.49 -10.71
CA LEU A 300 -18.74 35.57 -10.31
C LEU A 300 -19.65 36.04 -11.47
N LYS A 301 -19.11 36.17 -12.69
CA LYS A 301 -19.91 36.53 -13.87
C LYS A 301 -21.02 35.51 -14.13
N LYS A 302 -20.71 34.21 -14.06
CA LYS A 302 -21.71 33.12 -14.21
C LYS A 302 -22.72 33.06 -13.07
N TYR A 303 -22.27 33.26 -11.83
CA TYR A 303 -23.16 33.29 -10.66
C TYR A 303 -24.13 34.48 -10.74
N ARG A 304 -23.66 35.66 -11.18
CA ARG A 304 -24.51 36.85 -11.37
C ARG A 304 -25.52 36.72 -12.49
N SER A 305 -25.23 35.97 -13.55
CA SER A 305 -26.17 35.77 -14.66
C SER A 305 -27.35 34.85 -14.31
N SER A 306 -27.22 34.00 -13.28
CA SER A 306 -28.33 33.16 -12.79
C SER A 306 -28.10 32.72 -11.33
N PRO A 307 -28.32 33.60 -10.33
CA PRO A 307 -28.02 33.27 -8.92
C PRO A 307 -28.96 32.18 -8.37
N GLU A 308 -30.20 32.13 -8.84
CA GLU A 308 -31.20 31.11 -8.45
C GLU A 308 -30.84 29.71 -8.95
N SER A 309 -30.02 29.59 -10.00
CA SER A 309 -29.55 28.31 -10.54
C SER A 309 -28.45 27.66 -9.70
N TYR A 310 -27.86 28.36 -8.72
CA TYR A 310 -26.72 27.90 -7.91
C TYR A 310 -26.98 27.97 -6.39
N PRO A 311 -28.04 27.30 -5.89
CA PRO A 311 -28.30 27.20 -4.45
C PRO A 311 -27.23 26.34 -3.76
N ILE A 312 -27.11 26.48 -2.44
CA ILE A 312 -26.32 25.54 -1.64
C ILE A 312 -27.06 24.18 -1.65
N PRO A 313 -26.42 23.05 -2.01
CA PRO A 313 -27.11 21.77 -2.10
C PRO A 313 -27.76 21.36 -0.79
N ALA A 314 -29.02 20.92 -0.83
CA ALA A 314 -29.78 20.51 0.36
C ALA A 314 -29.07 19.40 1.18
N ALA A 315 -28.34 18.50 0.50
CA ALA A 315 -27.53 17.47 1.15
C ALA A 315 -26.41 18.05 2.03
N VAL A 316 -25.83 19.21 1.67
CA VAL A 316 -24.84 19.92 2.50
C VAL A 316 -25.52 20.51 3.72
N LEU A 317 -26.66 21.19 3.54
CA LEU A 317 -27.44 21.76 4.66
C LEU A 317 -27.88 20.67 5.66
N THR A 318 -28.26 19.50 5.16
CA THR A 318 -28.61 18.32 5.98
C THR A 318 -27.41 17.81 6.78
N LYS A 319 -26.22 17.70 6.18
CA LYS A 319 -24.97 17.35 6.90
C LYS A 319 -24.61 18.37 7.98
N LEU A 320 -24.89 19.66 7.75
CA LEU A 320 -24.58 20.74 8.69
C LEU A 320 -25.51 20.79 9.90
N SER A 321 -26.75 20.31 9.75
CA SER A 321 -27.77 20.23 10.80
C SER A 321 -27.54 19.12 11.84
N VAL A 322 -26.63 18.18 11.57
CA VAL A 322 -26.23 17.15 12.53
C VAL A 322 -25.49 17.81 13.72
N PRO A 323 -25.87 17.53 14.98
CA PRO A 323 -25.16 18.02 16.15
C PRO A 323 -23.68 17.58 16.12
N GLN A 324 -22.77 18.44 16.58
CA GLN A 324 -21.37 18.04 16.73
C GLN A 324 -21.27 16.98 17.83
N ILE A 325 -20.97 15.75 17.43
CA ILE A 325 -20.40 14.77 18.35
C ILE A 325 -18.95 15.20 18.55
N ARG A 326 -18.69 16.02 19.57
CA ARG A 326 -17.31 16.20 20.03
C ARG A 326 -16.80 14.83 20.48
N PRO A 327 -15.66 14.34 19.97
CA PRO A 327 -15.03 13.18 20.55
C PRO A 327 -14.54 13.55 21.95
N GLU A 328 -15.31 13.17 22.97
CA GLU A 328 -14.75 12.94 24.30
C GLU A 328 -13.80 11.76 24.20
N THR A 329 -12.51 12.04 24.02
CA THR A 329 -11.35 11.32 24.59
C THR A 329 -10.09 11.99 24.03
N GLN A 330 -9.09 12.20 24.88
CA GLN A 330 -7.77 12.65 24.45
C GLN A 330 -7.19 11.62 23.47
N VAL A 331 -6.86 12.05 22.25
CA VAL A 331 -5.89 11.30 21.44
C VAL A 331 -4.56 11.44 22.17
N VAL A 332 -4.21 10.42 22.93
CA VAL A 332 -2.84 10.25 23.41
C VAL A 332 -2.04 9.89 22.17
N GLU A 333 -1.38 10.89 21.58
CA GLU A 333 -0.28 10.73 20.62
C GLU A 333 0.91 10.11 21.35
N GLU A 334 0.80 8.82 21.66
CA GLU A 334 1.88 7.95 22.12
C GLU A 334 2.13 6.89 21.04
N TRP A 335 2.44 7.38 19.85
CA TRP A 335 3.56 6.95 19.01
C TRP A 335 3.93 8.22 18.24
N GLY A 336 5.05 8.84 18.60
CA GLY A 336 5.60 9.87 17.73
C GLY A 336 5.96 9.21 16.42
N ASP A 337 5.40 9.70 15.32
CA ASP A 337 6.10 9.60 14.04
C ASP A 337 7.43 10.32 14.29
N GLU A 338 8.55 9.58 14.38
CA GLU A 338 9.88 10.19 14.34
C GLU A 338 9.96 10.89 12.99
N GLU A 339 9.82 12.21 13.02
CA GLU A 339 9.81 13.03 11.82
C GLU A 339 11.09 12.78 11.05
N ASP A 340 10.97 12.49 9.74
CA ASP A 340 12.08 12.60 8.81
C ASP A 340 12.58 14.05 8.86
N VAL A 341 13.56 14.33 9.75
CA VAL A 341 14.22 15.62 9.82
C VAL A 341 15.06 15.75 8.56
N GLU A 342 14.49 16.40 7.54
CA GLU A 342 15.22 16.96 6.41
C GLU A 342 16.24 17.98 6.96
N MET A 343 17.43 17.49 7.33
CA MET A 343 18.60 18.30 7.64
C MET A 343 19.11 18.91 6.33
N GLU A 344 18.56 20.08 5.96
CA GLU A 344 19.21 20.99 5.02
C GLU A 344 20.45 21.64 5.70
N GLU A 345 21.66 21.23 5.30
CA GLU A 345 22.87 22.07 5.29
C GLU A 345 23.61 21.92 3.95
#